data_AF-A0A2E9EUF6-F1
#
_entry.id   AF-A0A2E9EUF6-F1
#
_cell.length_a   1.000
_cell.length_b   1.000
_cell.length_c   1.000
_cell.angle_alpha   90.00
_cell.angle_beta   90.00
_cell.angle_gamma   90.00
#
_symmetry.space_group_name_H-M   'P 1'
#
loop_
_entity.id
_entity.type
_entity.pdbx_description
1 polymer ?
#
loop_
_entity_poly.entity_id
_entity_poly.type
_entity_poly.pdbx_seq_one_letter_code
_entity_poly.pdbx_strand_id
1 'polypeptide(L)' 'MDKNRYIKVENQPHLVRDKISGAILNTDVSEIKRAKEIKRKNLLKEQEISEMKSDISELKQLVKLLVEKN' A
#
# COMPACT_ATOMS: atom_id res chain seq x y z
N MET A 1 -16.42 -11.24 -17.95
CA MET A 1 -16.67 -12.27 -16.91
C MET A 1 -17.93 -13.01 -17.33
N ASP A 2 -17.79 -14.26 -17.75
CA ASP A 2 -18.93 -15.07 -18.18
C ASP A 2 -19.84 -15.36 -16.98
N LYS A 3 -21.03 -14.77 -16.95
CA LYS A 3 -21.95 -14.80 -15.78
C LYS A 3 -22.35 -16.22 -15.40
N ASN A 4 -22.23 -17.18 -16.32
CA ASN A 4 -22.63 -18.56 -16.09
C ASN A 4 -21.53 -19.42 -15.41
N ARG A 5 -20.30 -18.90 -15.27
CA ARG A 5 -19.16 -19.68 -14.74
C ARG A 5 -19.02 -19.66 -13.22
N TYR A 6 -19.55 -18.64 -12.55
CA TYR A 6 -19.35 -18.45 -11.10
C TYR A 6 -20.67 -18.52 -10.33
N ILE A 7 -20.66 -19.23 -9.20
CA ILE A 7 -21.81 -19.35 -8.28
C ILE A 7 -21.45 -18.68 -6.96
N LYS A 8 -22.33 -17.86 -6.37
CA LYS A 8 -22.10 -17.32 -5.03
C LYS A 8 -22.12 -18.43 -3.98
N VAL A 9 -21.22 -18.35 -3.01
CA VAL A 9 -21.25 -19.23 -1.83
C VAL A 9 -22.32 -18.74 -0.86
N GLU A 10 -23.09 -19.66 -0.29
CA GLU A 10 -24.15 -19.31 0.67
C GLU A 10 -23.60 -18.56 1.88
N ASN A 11 -24.31 -17.51 2.32
CA ASN A 11 -23.95 -16.65 3.44
C ASN A 11 -22.57 -15.96 3.35
N GLN A 12 -21.93 -15.95 2.17
CA GLN A 12 -20.62 -15.33 1.95
C GLN A 12 -20.67 -14.36 0.76
N PRO A 13 -20.89 -13.05 1.00
CA PRO A 13 -21.18 -12.08 -0.06
C PRO A 13 -20.02 -11.86 -1.04
N HIS A 14 -18.79 -12.08 -0.59
CA HIS A 14 -17.57 -11.85 -1.36
C HIS A 14 -16.96 -13.11 -1.96
N LEU A 15 -17.53 -14.30 -1.71
CA LEU A 15 -16.98 -15.56 -2.20
C LEU A 15 -17.82 -16.10 -3.35
N VAL A 16 -17.13 -16.51 -4.43
CA VAL A 16 -17.73 -17.21 -5.56
C VAL A 16 -17.00 -18.50 -5.83
N ARG A 17 -17.73 -19.55 -6.19
CA ARG A 17 -17.21 -20.83 -6.63
C ARG A 17 -17.16 -20.87 -8.16
N ASP A 18 -16.00 -21.19 -8.72
CA ASP A 18 -15.88 -21.49 -10.15
C ASP A 18 -16.46 -22.87 -10.44
N LYS A 19 -17.42 -22.95 -11.37
CA LYS A 19 -18.09 -24.20 -11.76
C LYS A 19 -17.15 -25.18 -12.46
N ILE A 20 -16.08 -24.70 -13.09
CA ILE A 20 -15.18 -25.54 -13.90
C ILE A 20 -14.09 -26.16 -13.01
N SER A 21 -13.41 -25.32 -12.24
CA SER A 21 -12.29 -25.76 -11.39
C SER A 21 -12.72 -26.19 -9.98
N GLY A 22 -13.92 -25.81 -9.54
CA GLY A 22 -14.38 -26.02 -8.18
C GLY A 22 -13.75 -25.08 -7.15
N ALA A 23 -12.83 -24.19 -7.55
CA ALA A 23 -12.13 -23.28 -6.67
C ALA A 23 -13.06 -22.21 -6.07
N ILE A 24 -12.81 -21.83 -4.82
CA ILE A 24 -13.46 -20.69 -4.15
C ILE A 24 -12.59 -19.45 -4.34
N LEU A 25 -13.16 -18.42 -4.93
CA LEU A 25 -12.49 -17.17 -5.26
C LEU A 25 -13.07 -16.03 -4.44
N ASN A 26 -12.19 -15.22 -3.86
CA ASN A 26 -12.56 -13.97 -3.23
C ASN A 26 -12.73 -12.88 -4.30
N THR A 27 -13.90 -12.25 -4.33
CA THR A 27 -14.26 -11.14 -5.22
C THR A 27 -14.16 -9.78 -4.54
N ASP A 28 -13.81 -9.73 -3.26
CA ASP A 28 -13.58 -8.50 -2.53
C ASP A 28 -12.34 -7.77 -3.05
N VAL A 29 -12.60 -6.84 -3.96
CA VAL A 29 -11.61 -5.91 -4.49
C VAL A 29 -11.38 -4.72 -3.55
N SER A 30 -12.26 -4.49 -2.57
CA SER A 30 -12.17 -3.36 -1.64
C SER A 30 -11.09 -3.57 -0.59
N GLU A 31 -10.98 -4.77 -0.03
CA GLU A 31 -9.92 -5.11 0.94
C GLU A 31 -8.53 -5.02 0.33
N ILE A 32 -8.34 -5.57 -0.87
CA ILE A 32 -7.08 -5.50 -1.61
C ILE A 32 -6.72 -4.05 -1.94
N LYS A 33 -7.69 -3.22 -2.35
CA LYS A 33 -7.46 -1.80 -2.60
C LYS A 33 -7.03 -1.07 -1.33
N ARG A 34 -7.72 -1.31 -0.21
CA ARG A 34 -7.41 -0.71 1.09
C ARG A 34 -6.01 -1.10 1.56
N ALA A 35 -5.65 -2.38 1.46
CA ALA A 35 -4.31 -2.85 1.83
C ALA A 35 -3.21 -2.19 0.97
N LYS A 36 -3.42 -2.07 -0.35
CA LYS A 36 -2.51 -1.35 -1.25
C LYS A 36 -2.37 0.12 -0.88
N GLU A 37 -3.48 0.77 -0.53
CA GLU A 37 -3.46 2.18 -0.14
C GLU A 37 -2.69 2.40 1.17
N ILE A 38 -2.89 1.55 2.17
CA ILE A 38 -2.15 1.59 3.44
C ILE A 38 -0.66 1.40 3.17
N LYS A 39 -0.29 0.39 2.37
CA LYS A 39 1.12 0.17 1.99
C LYS A 39 1.73 1.39 1.31
N ARG A 40 1.01 2.00 0.36
CA ARG A 40 1.45 3.22 -0.33
C ARG A 40 1.65 4.38 0.64
N LYS A 41 0.71 4.59 1.56
CA LYS A 41 0.80 5.63 2.60
C LYS A 41 2.00 5.44 3.51
N ASN A 42 2.30 4.20 3.91
CA ASN A 42 3.46 3.92 4.76
C ASN A 42 4.77 4.18 4.02
N LEU A 43 4.88 3.73 2.77
CA LEU A 43 6.07 3.99 1.94
C LEU A 43 6.32 5.49 1.75
N LEU A 44 5.27 6.27 1.49
CA LEU A 44 5.39 7.72 1.35
C LEU A 44 5.87 8.38 2.65
N LYS A 45 5.32 7.96 3.80
CA LYS A 45 5.77 8.46 5.11
C LYS A 45 7.23 8.14 5.38
N GLU A 46 7.67 6.93 5.04
CA GLU A 46 9.08 6.53 5.20
C GLU A 46 10.00 7.38 4.31
N GLN A 47 9.57 7.65 3.08
CA GLN A 47 10.29 8.51 2.15
C GLN A 47 10.38 9.96 2.66
N GLU A 48 9.27 10.54 3.11
CA GLU A 48 9.23 11.89 3.71
C GLU A 48 10.17 11.99 4.93
N ILE A 49 10.18 10.98 5.80
CA ILE A 49 11.08 10.94 6.96
C ILE A 49 12.55 10.86 6.52
N SER A 50 12.85 10.08 5.48
CA SER A 50 14.21 9.98 4.95
C SER A 50 14.68 11.30 4.36
N GLU A 51 13.82 11.98 3.61
CA GLU A 51 14.10 13.28 3.01
C GLU A 51 14.33 14.34 4.09
N MET A 52 13.44 14.46 5.08
CA MET A 52 13.63 15.37 6.22
C MET A 52 14.93 15.11 6.97
N LYS A 53 15.35 13.85 7.14
CA LYS A 53 16.64 13.51 7.77
C LYS A 53 17.82 13.99 6.95
N SER A 54 17.74 13.89 5.62
CA SER A 54 18.75 14.41 4.70
C SER A 54 18.87 15.92 4.84
N ASP A 55 17.74 16.63 4.76
CA ASP A 55 17.68 18.09 4.87
C ASP A 55 18.27 18.57 6.21
N ILE A 56 17.94 17.90 7.32
CA ILE A 56 18.51 18.21 8.63
C ILE A 56 20.02 17.99 8.66
N SER A 57 20.53 16.95 7.99
CA SER A 57 21.96 16.68 7.91
C SER A 57 22.67 17.78 7.13
N GLU A 58 22.12 18.21 6.00
CA GLU A 58 22.64 19.31 5.19
C GLU A 58 22.61 20.65 5.94
N LEU A 59 21.51 20.95 6.64
CA LEU A 59 21.40 22.13 7.49
C LEU A 59 22.46 22.15 8.59
N LYS A 60 22.72 21.00 9.25
CA LYS A 60 23.78 20.90 10.25
C LYS A 60 25.16 21.19 9.65
N GLN A 61 25.43 20.70 8.44
CA GLN A 61 26.68 20.98 7.74
C GLN A 61 26.82 22.46 7.41
N LEU A 62 25.76 23.09 6.89
CA LEU A 62 25.76 24.51 6.58
C LEU A 62 26.00 25.37 7.84
N VAL A 63 25.31 25.05 8.94
CA VAL A 63 25.50 25.74 10.23
C VAL A 63 26.93 25.59 10.71
N LYS A 64 27.52 24.39 10.63
CA LYS A 64 28.91 24.16 11.01
C LYS A 64 29.87 25.02 10.18
N LEU A 65 29.69 25.08 8.85
CA LEU A 65 30.49 25.92 7.97
C LEU A 65 30.38 27.42 8.31
N LEU A 66 29.19 27.89 8.70
CA LEU A 66 28.98 29.28 9.10
C LEU A 66 29.67 29.61 10.44
N VAL A 67 29.68 28.66 11.37
CA VAL A 67 30.34 28.83 12.68
C VAL A 67 31.86 28.76 12.54
N GLU A 68 32.40 27.87 11.70
CA GLU A 68 33.85 27.73 11.48
C GLU A 68 34.49 28.88 10.69
N LYS A 69 33.68 29.70 10.00
CA LYS A 69 34.14 30.81 9.17
C LYS A 69 34.22 32.15 9.92
N ASN A 70 33.80 32.19 11.19
CA ASN A 70 33.98 33.31 12.13
C ASN A 70 35.03 32.97 13.18
#